data_AF-A0A2V3HWM1-F1
#
_entry.id   AF-A0A2V3HWM1-F1
#
_cell.length_a   1.000
_cell.length_b   1.000
_cell.length_c   1.000
_cell.angle_alpha   90.00
_cell.angle_beta   90.00
_cell.angle_gamma   90.00
#
_symmetry.space_group_name_H-M   'P 1'
#
loop_
_entity.id
_entity.type
_entity.pdbx_description
1 polymer ?
#
loop_
_entity_poly.entity_id
_entity_poly.type
_entity_poly.pdbx_seq_one_letter_code
_entity_poly.pdbx_strand_id
1 'polypeptide(L)'
;AIEVEPGWNPRTALRRTYRYRLEALRGWNSKTSEEELDSVLSLFIGEHDFTAFARIEEGRSPVRCVENCQSWSEAGRLVGFEIAAESFLWNQVRRISWAVVRVLAGDLSAAAVSEALAAGEARTDLGVASARWLTLWSIDHAELAFDSDAVEAGDLLSAPPEDAEEREHRMWQATAEMEQKLLLRRCWMQALSTRR
;
A
#
# COMPACT_ATOMS: atom_id res chain seq x y z
N ALA A 1 23.40 -8.71 -14.56
CA ALA A 1 23.01 -9.39 -13.30
C ALA A 1 23.96 -8.90 -12.22
N ILE A 2 23.50 -8.76 -10.96
CA ILE A 2 24.39 -8.39 -9.86
C ILE A 2 24.84 -9.67 -9.16
N GLU A 3 26.14 -9.85 -9.01
CA GLU A 3 26.75 -10.96 -8.27
C GLU A 3 26.78 -10.61 -6.78
N VAL A 4 26.56 -11.61 -5.92
CA VAL A 4 26.48 -11.43 -4.46
C VAL A 4 27.35 -12.47 -3.76
N GLU A 5 27.81 -12.14 -2.56
CA GLU A 5 28.65 -13.01 -1.75
C GLU A 5 27.94 -14.34 -1.39
N PRO A 6 28.68 -15.46 -1.29
CA PRO A 6 28.14 -16.73 -0.79
C PRO A 6 27.60 -16.57 0.63
N GLY A 7 26.28 -16.67 0.80
CA GLY A 7 25.59 -16.49 2.09
C GLY A 7 24.73 -15.23 2.19
N TRP A 8 24.76 -14.37 1.17
CA TRP A 8 23.86 -13.23 1.08
C TRP A 8 22.38 -13.68 1.10
N ASN A 9 21.56 -13.03 1.94
CA ASN A 9 20.17 -13.39 2.15
C ASN A 9 19.21 -12.33 1.57
N PRO A 10 18.45 -12.64 0.49
CA PRO A 10 17.48 -11.71 -0.10
C PRO A 10 16.30 -11.36 0.82
N ARG A 11 16.13 -12.04 1.96
CA ARG A 11 15.09 -11.70 2.93
C ARG A 11 15.50 -10.57 3.87
N THR A 12 16.80 -10.34 4.05
CA THR A 12 17.31 -9.26 4.89
C THR A 12 17.27 -7.96 4.08
N ALA A 13 16.16 -7.24 4.20
CA ALA A 13 15.95 -5.97 3.53
C ALA A 13 15.86 -4.87 4.58
N LEU A 14 16.41 -3.70 4.24
CA LEU A 14 16.32 -2.49 5.06
C LEU A 14 14.92 -1.90 5.02
N ARG A 15 14.26 -1.97 3.87
CA ARG A 15 12.95 -1.38 3.66
C ARG A 15 12.17 -2.17 2.62
N ARG A 16 10.87 -2.23 2.82
CA ARG A 16 9.89 -2.68 1.83
C ARG A 16 8.90 -1.56 1.62
N THR A 17 8.65 -1.23 0.36
CA THR A 17 7.67 -0.22 -0.01
C THR A 17 6.53 -0.91 -0.72
N TYR A 18 5.31 -0.71 -0.23
CA TYR A 18 4.08 -1.18 -0.86
C TYR A 18 3.29 -0.01 -1.39
N ARG A 19 2.63 -0.19 -2.53
CA ARG A 19 1.56 0.68 -3.01
C ARG A 19 0.23 -0.02 -2.92
N TYR A 20 -0.82 0.72 -2.57
CA TYR A 20 -2.18 0.22 -2.54
C TYR A 20 -3.10 1.12 -3.35
N ARG A 21 -3.78 0.58 -4.37
CA ARG A 21 -4.75 1.30 -5.20
C ARG A 21 -6.10 1.43 -4.48
N LEU A 22 -6.29 2.52 -3.73
CA LEU A 22 -7.47 2.73 -2.89
C LEU A 22 -8.73 2.99 -3.70
N GLU A 23 -8.61 3.67 -4.84
CA GLU A 23 -9.75 4.01 -5.69
C GLU A 23 -10.55 2.81 -6.22
N ALA A 24 -9.96 1.62 -6.16
CA ALA A 24 -10.60 0.37 -6.54
C ALA A 24 -11.35 -0.31 -5.39
N LEU A 25 -11.32 0.25 -4.18
CA LEU A 25 -12.09 -0.22 -3.03
C LEU A 25 -13.48 0.38 -2.99
N ARG A 26 -14.43 -0.43 -2.53
CA ARG A 26 -15.77 0.05 -2.19
C ARG A 26 -15.66 1.03 -1.02
N GLY A 27 -16.36 2.16 -1.11
CA GLY A 27 -16.35 3.22 -0.10
C GLY A 27 -15.28 4.28 -0.34
N TRP A 28 -14.45 4.15 -1.38
CA TRP A 28 -13.59 5.24 -1.82
C TRP A 28 -14.44 6.45 -2.23
N ASN A 29 -14.08 7.61 -1.70
CA ASN A 29 -14.68 8.88 -2.08
C ASN A 29 -13.76 9.57 -3.11
N SER A 30 -14.21 9.68 -4.36
CA SER A 30 -13.43 10.31 -5.44
C SER A 30 -13.14 11.79 -5.20
N LYS A 31 -13.81 12.43 -4.22
CA LYS A 31 -13.59 13.81 -3.82
C LYS A 31 -12.55 13.98 -2.72
N THR A 32 -12.01 12.88 -2.20
CA THR A 32 -10.97 12.94 -1.16
C THR A 32 -9.74 13.68 -1.70
N SER A 33 -9.29 14.69 -0.96
CA SER A 33 -8.05 15.41 -1.26
C SER A 33 -6.81 14.64 -0.77
N GLU A 34 -5.64 15.00 -1.29
CA GLU A 34 -4.36 14.44 -0.81
C GLU A 34 -4.15 14.75 0.67
N GLU A 35 -4.48 15.97 1.11
CA GLU A 35 -4.34 16.39 2.51
C GLU A 35 -5.26 15.61 3.44
N GLU A 36 -6.50 15.34 3.03
CA GLU A 36 -7.43 14.51 3.79
C GLU A 36 -6.88 13.09 3.96
N LEU A 37 -6.39 12.48 2.87
CA LEU A 37 -5.78 11.16 2.92
C LEU A 37 -4.53 11.14 3.80
N ASP A 38 -3.60 12.07 3.60
CA ASP A 38 -2.34 12.15 4.34
C ASP A 38 -2.55 12.40 5.83
N SER A 39 -3.60 13.15 6.21
CA SER A 39 -3.98 13.31 7.62
C SER A 39 -4.30 11.97 8.29
N VAL A 40 -4.93 11.03 7.58
CA VAL A 40 -5.26 9.69 8.08
C VAL A 40 -4.05 8.76 8.02
N LEU A 41 -3.26 8.82 6.95
CA LEU A 41 -2.07 7.99 6.78
C LEU A 41 -1.01 8.29 7.86
N SER A 42 -0.88 9.56 8.25
CA SER A 42 0.06 10.01 9.28
C SER A 42 -0.10 9.30 10.63
N LEU A 43 -1.32 8.82 10.94
CA LEU A 43 -1.62 8.10 12.19
C LEU A 43 -0.81 6.79 12.31
N PHE A 44 -0.44 6.19 11.17
CA PHE A 44 0.25 4.91 11.13
C PHE A 44 1.78 5.04 11.15
N ILE A 45 2.33 6.25 10.98
CA ILE A 45 3.77 6.50 10.95
C ILE A 45 4.34 6.40 12.38
N GLY A 46 5.52 5.79 12.51
CA GLY A 46 6.19 5.54 13.78
C GLY A 46 6.01 4.11 14.30
N GLU A 47 6.40 3.90 15.55
CA GLU A 47 6.31 2.61 16.23
C GLU A 47 4.96 2.43 16.91
N HIS A 48 4.21 1.38 16.51
CA HIS A 48 2.89 1.08 17.04
C HIS A 48 2.68 -0.42 17.24
N ASP A 49 1.74 -0.79 18.10
CA ASP A 49 1.18 -2.14 18.16
C ASP A 49 0.12 -2.30 17.07
N PHE A 50 0.42 -3.14 16.07
CA PHE A 50 -0.48 -3.36 14.93
C PHE A 50 -1.43 -4.55 15.13
N THR A 51 -1.71 -4.98 16.37
CA THR A 51 -2.60 -6.13 16.64
C THR A 51 -3.99 -5.97 16.02
N ALA A 52 -4.60 -4.78 16.07
CA ALA A 52 -5.88 -4.51 15.41
C ALA A 52 -5.79 -4.50 13.87
N PHE A 53 -4.60 -4.22 13.36
CA PHE A 53 -4.31 -4.03 11.94
C PHE A 53 -3.56 -5.20 11.31
N ALA A 54 -3.38 -6.32 11.99
CA ALA A 54 -2.66 -7.46 11.43
C ALA A 54 -3.26 -8.79 11.89
N ARG A 55 -2.93 -9.86 11.17
CA ARG A 55 -3.04 -11.22 11.69
C ARG A 55 -1.70 -11.57 12.35
N ILE A 56 -1.69 -11.64 13.68
CA ILE A 56 -0.49 -11.97 14.45
C ILE A 56 -0.23 -13.48 14.32
N GLU A 57 0.96 -13.82 13.84
CA GLU A 57 1.47 -15.17 13.82
C GLU A 57 2.02 -15.56 15.20
N GLU A 58 1.97 -16.84 15.54
CA GLU A 58 2.44 -17.32 16.85
C GLU A 58 3.93 -16.99 17.07
N GLY A 59 4.26 -16.42 18.23
CA GLY A 59 5.63 -16.03 18.58
C GLY A 59 6.17 -14.78 17.88
N ARG A 60 5.38 -14.05 17.09
CA ARG A 60 5.77 -12.77 16.48
C ARG A 60 5.33 -11.59 17.34
N SER A 61 6.25 -10.64 17.57
CA SER A 61 5.89 -9.33 18.13
C SER A 61 4.93 -8.59 17.17
N PRO A 62 3.85 -7.98 17.68
CA PRO A 62 2.91 -7.17 16.89
C PRO A 62 3.41 -5.73 16.66
N VAL A 63 4.52 -5.34 17.29
CA VAL A 63 5.06 -3.98 17.18
C VAL A 63 5.85 -3.82 15.88
N ARG A 64 5.55 -2.79 15.10
CA ARG A 64 6.31 -2.42 13.89
C ARG A 64 6.52 -0.92 13.84
N CYS A 65 7.58 -0.50 13.16
CA CYS A 65 7.83 0.90 12.83
C CYS A 65 7.52 1.13 11.35
N VAL A 66 6.53 1.98 11.06
CA VAL A 66 6.28 2.48 9.71
C VAL A 66 7.09 3.74 9.52
N GLU A 67 7.97 3.74 8.53
CA GLU A 67 8.89 4.84 8.25
C GLU A 67 8.25 5.95 7.43
N ASN A 68 7.39 5.57 6.48
CA ASN A 68 6.69 6.50 5.61
C ASN A 68 5.30 5.95 5.25
N CYS A 69 4.31 6.82 5.18
CA CYS A 69 2.97 6.50 4.68
C CYS A 69 2.35 7.76 4.07
N GLN A 70 2.23 7.81 2.75
CA GLN A 70 1.85 9.02 2.01
C GLN A 70 0.95 8.71 0.82
N SER A 71 0.19 9.71 0.40
CA SER A 71 -0.64 9.68 -0.80
C SER A 71 0.18 9.30 -2.04
N TRP A 72 -0.46 8.57 -2.95
CA TRP A 72 0.09 8.17 -4.23
C TRP A 72 -0.84 8.65 -5.34
N SER A 73 -0.33 9.58 -6.14
CA SER A 73 -1.02 10.20 -7.27
C SER A 73 -0.31 9.89 -8.58
N GLU A 74 -1.08 9.76 -9.66
CA GLU A 74 -0.58 9.55 -11.02
C GLU A 74 -1.29 10.52 -11.94
N ALA A 75 -0.54 11.24 -12.78
CA ALA A 75 -1.07 12.28 -13.67
C ALA A 75 -2.01 13.29 -12.96
N GLY A 76 -1.70 13.67 -11.72
CA GLY A 76 -2.48 14.62 -10.91
C GLY A 76 -3.78 14.05 -10.32
N ARG A 77 -4.01 12.74 -10.42
CA ARG A 77 -5.15 12.04 -9.82
C ARG A 77 -4.69 11.19 -8.65
N LEU A 78 -5.40 11.29 -7.53
CA LEU A 78 -5.15 10.47 -6.36
C LEU A 78 -5.58 9.01 -6.61
N VAL A 79 -4.62 8.08 -6.57
CA VAL A 79 -4.83 6.64 -6.86
C VAL A 79 -4.93 5.83 -5.57
N GLY A 80 -4.13 6.19 -4.56
CA GLY A 80 -4.13 5.52 -3.27
C GLY A 80 -2.97 5.99 -2.40
N PHE A 81 -2.21 5.05 -1.84
CA PHE A 81 -1.08 5.40 -0.98
C PHE A 81 0.12 4.48 -1.16
N GLU A 82 1.27 4.98 -0.72
CA GLU A 82 2.52 4.26 -0.57
C GLU A 82 2.87 4.14 0.92
N ILE A 83 3.35 2.98 1.35
CA ILE A 83 3.77 2.72 2.73
C ILE A 83 5.11 1.98 2.75
N ALA A 84 6.02 2.45 3.59
CA ALA A 84 7.35 1.89 3.75
C ALA A 84 7.69 1.58 5.20
N ALA A 85 8.29 0.40 5.41
CA ALA A 85 8.77 -0.06 6.70
C ALA A 85 9.86 -1.12 6.50
N GLU A 86 10.68 -1.37 7.53
CA GLU A 86 11.60 -2.51 7.56
C GLU A 86 10.86 -3.83 7.31
N SER A 87 9.73 -4.05 8.01
CA SER A 87 8.91 -5.24 7.84
C SER A 87 7.44 -5.01 8.14
N PHE A 88 6.59 -5.87 7.57
CA PHE A 88 5.15 -5.86 7.79
C PHE A 88 4.67 -7.20 8.35
N LEU A 89 3.63 -7.16 9.16
CA LEU A 89 2.90 -8.32 9.64
C LEU A 89 1.92 -8.84 8.59
N TRP A 90 1.43 -10.06 8.79
CA TRP A 90 0.46 -10.64 7.86
C TRP A 90 -0.82 -9.80 7.81
N ASN A 91 -1.24 -9.44 6.59
CA ASN A 91 -2.37 -8.56 6.30
C ASN A 91 -2.25 -7.11 6.80
N GLN A 92 -1.09 -6.67 7.30
CA GLN A 92 -0.93 -5.33 7.90
C GLN A 92 -1.40 -4.22 6.97
N VAL A 93 -0.78 -4.14 5.79
CA VAL A 93 -1.10 -3.10 4.80
C VAL A 93 -2.57 -3.16 4.39
N ARG A 94 -3.14 -4.36 4.16
CA ARG A 94 -4.53 -4.52 3.72
C ARG A 94 -5.55 -4.08 4.77
N ARG A 95 -5.25 -4.25 6.06
CA ARG A 95 -6.12 -3.80 7.15
C ARG A 95 -6.00 -2.29 7.36
N ILE A 96 -4.78 -1.74 7.23
CA ILE A 96 -4.56 -0.28 7.18
C ILE A 96 -5.37 0.32 6.03
N SER A 97 -5.26 -0.20 4.81
CA SER A 97 -6.03 0.29 3.64
C SER A 97 -7.53 0.31 3.89
N TRP A 98 -8.06 -0.72 4.56
CA TRP A 98 -9.48 -0.78 4.89
C TRP A 98 -9.90 0.24 5.94
N ALA A 99 -9.09 0.42 6.99
CA ALA A 99 -9.34 1.44 8.00
C ALA A 99 -9.31 2.85 7.40
N VAL A 100 -8.31 3.14 6.55
CA VAL A 100 -8.19 4.43 5.84
C VAL A 100 -9.44 4.74 5.04
N VAL A 101 -9.92 3.81 4.19
CA VAL A 101 -11.14 4.03 3.40
C VAL A 101 -12.36 4.25 4.29
N ARG A 102 -12.48 3.51 5.39
CA ARG A 102 -13.60 3.71 6.33
C ARG A 102 -13.55 5.05 7.04
N VAL A 103 -12.36 5.56 7.36
CA VAL A 103 -12.22 6.91 7.94
C VAL A 103 -12.64 7.97 6.93
N LEU A 104 -12.17 7.87 5.70
CA LEU A 104 -12.51 8.80 4.61
C LEU A 104 -14.01 8.74 4.24
N ALA A 105 -14.64 7.58 4.39
CA ALA A 105 -16.08 7.40 4.20
C ALA A 105 -16.94 7.87 5.39
N GLY A 106 -16.32 8.17 6.55
CA GLY A 106 -17.03 8.51 7.79
C GLY A 106 -17.56 7.32 8.60
N ASP A 107 -17.27 6.09 8.18
CA ASP A 107 -17.68 4.84 8.85
C ASP A 107 -16.78 4.45 10.05
N LEU A 108 -15.68 5.17 10.24
CA LEU A 108 -14.71 4.99 11.32
C LEU A 108 -14.12 6.35 11.68
N SER A 109 -13.89 6.64 12.96
CA SER A 109 -13.23 7.89 13.36
C SER A 109 -11.70 7.74 13.38
N ALA A 110 -10.97 8.81 13.09
CA ALA A 110 -9.52 8.85 13.26
C ALA A 110 -9.11 8.56 14.72
N ALA A 111 -9.90 9.02 15.70
CA ALA A 111 -9.69 8.71 17.11
C ALA A 111 -9.75 7.20 17.39
N ALA A 112 -10.72 6.48 16.81
CA ALA A 112 -10.80 5.03 16.96
C ALA A 112 -9.60 4.30 16.35
N VAL A 113 -9.01 4.83 15.27
CA VAL A 113 -7.76 4.30 14.70
C VAL A 113 -6.59 4.52 15.66
N SER A 114 -6.43 5.72 16.21
CA SER A 114 -5.39 6.02 17.20
C SER A 114 -5.55 5.18 18.48
N GLU A 115 -6.77 5.03 18.98
CA GLU A 115 -7.07 4.15 20.11
C GLU A 115 -6.72 2.69 19.79
N ALA A 116 -7.02 2.21 18.60
CA ALA A 116 -6.68 0.84 18.19
C ALA A 116 -5.16 0.60 18.08
N LEU A 117 -4.38 1.62 17.70
CA LEU A 117 -2.90 1.57 17.70
C LEU A 117 -2.32 1.62 19.12
N ALA A 118 -3.01 2.27 20.06
CA ALA A 118 -2.59 2.41 21.46
C ALA A 118 -3.05 1.25 22.36
N ALA A 119 -4.21 0.64 22.07
CA ALA A 119 -4.86 -0.35 22.93
C ALA A 119 -4.23 -1.75 22.89
N GLY A 120 -3.32 -2.02 21.96
CA GLY A 120 -2.61 -3.28 21.83
C GLY A 120 -3.53 -4.49 21.65
N GLU A 121 -3.44 -5.47 22.56
CA GLU A 121 -4.15 -6.76 22.46
C GLU A 121 -5.69 -6.69 22.55
N ALA A 122 -6.26 -5.53 22.90
CA ALA A 122 -7.72 -5.33 22.90
C ALA A 122 -8.26 -5.35 21.46
N ARG A 123 -8.69 -6.54 21.00
CA ARG A 123 -9.09 -6.78 19.61
C ARG A 123 -10.36 -6.01 19.24
N THR A 124 -10.18 -4.96 18.44
CA THR A 124 -11.22 -4.51 17.51
C THR A 124 -10.81 -4.96 16.11
N ASP A 125 -11.48 -5.97 15.54
CA ASP A 125 -11.25 -6.33 14.14
C ASP A 125 -11.89 -5.26 13.24
N LEU A 126 -11.04 -4.45 12.60
CA LEU A 126 -11.50 -3.36 11.73
C LEU A 126 -11.88 -3.83 10.31
N GLY A 127 -11.62 -5.09 9.96
CA GLY A 127 -11.82 -5.68 8.64
C GLY A 127 -10.54 -5.72 7.80
N VAL A 128 -10.62 -6.28 6.60
CA VAL A 128 -9.47 -6.48 5.71
C VAL A 128 -9.83 -6.18 4.26
N ALA A 129 -9.05 -5.32 3.60
CA ALA A 129 -9.26 -4.99 2.20
C ALA A 129 -8.82 -6.14 1.27
N SER A 130 -9.23 -6.10 0.00
CA SER A 130 -8.80 -7.06 -1.02
C SER A 130 -7.27 -7.10 -1.16
N ALA A 131 -6.70 -8.27 -1.49
CA ALA A 131 -5.28 -8.36 -1.84
C ALA A 131 -4.98 -7.89 -3.28
N ARG A 132 -6.02 -7.79 -4.13
CA ARG A 132 -5.90 -7.48 -5.58
C ARG A 132 -5.22 -6.15 -5.87
N TRP A 133 -5.30 -5.21 -4.94
CA TRP A 133 -4.86 -3.83 -5.10
C TRP A 133 -3.53 -3.52 -4.41
N LEU A 134 -2.94 -4.51 -3.74
CA LEU A 134 -1.65 -4.38 -3.05
C LEU A 134 -0.52 -4.78 -3.99
N THR A 135 0.46 -3.89 -4.13
CA THR A 135 1.67 -4.10 -4.93
C THR A 135 2.90 -3.94 -4.04
N LEU A 136 3.80 -4.92 -4.02
CA LEU A 136 5.16 -4.71 -3.52
C LEU A 136 5.92 -3.90 -4.57
N TRP A 137 6.24 -2.65 -4.25
CA TRP A 137 6.80 -1.68 -5.18
C TRP A 137 8.32 -1.73 -5.21
N SER A 138 8.96 -1.68 -4.04
CA SER A 138 10.41 -1.78 -3.93
C SER A 138 10.86 -2.55 -2.68
N ILE A 139 12.09 -3.06 -2.76
CA ILE A 139 12.80 -3.67 -1.64
C ILE A 139 14.21 -3.07 -1.64
N ASP A 140 14.58 -2.41 -0.55
CA ASP A 140 15.89 -1.79 -0.40
C ASP A 140 16.79 -2.72 0.42
N HIS A 141 18.01 -2.94 -0.06
CA HIS A 141 19.03 -3.72 0.62
C HIS A 141 20.25 -2.83 0.89
N ALA A 142 20.91 -3.02 2.04
CA ALA A 142 22.07 -2.21 2.43
C ALA A 142 23.20 -2.23 1.39
N GLU A 143 23.41 -3.39 0.78
CA GLU A 143 24.56 -3.67 -0.08
C GLU A 143 24.20 -3.61 -1.58
N LEU A 144 22.92 -3.43 -1.93
CA LEU A 144 22.46 -3.47 -3.32
C LEU A 144 21.54 -2.29 -3.60
N ALA A 145 21.94 -1.47 -4.58
CA ALA A 145 21.06 -0.52 -5.23
C ALA A 145 20.42 -1.19 -6.45
N PHE A 146 19.10 -1.14 -6.53
CA PHE A 146 18.37 -1.46 -7.75
C PHE A 146 18.03 -0.14 -8.42
N ASP A 147 18.52 0.09 -9.64
CA ASP A 147 17.98 1.14 -10.51
C ASP A 147 16.52 0.77 -10.81
N SER A 148 15.62 1.29 -9.98
CA SER A 148 14.22 1.46 -10.31
C SER A 148 14.05 2.94 -10.63
N ASP A 149 14.40 3.34 -11.85
CA ASP A 149 13.86 4.60 -12.37
C ASP A 149 12.35 4.55 -12.14
N ALA A 150 11.81 5.53 -11.42
CA ALA A 150 10.39 5.64 -11.20
C ALA A 150 9.74 5.77 -12.58
N VAL A 151 9.09 4.71 -13.02
CA VAL A 151 8.25 4.78 -14.21
C VAL A 151 6.97 5.44 -13.74
N GLU A 152 6.85 6.72 -14.02
CA GLU A 152 5.58 7.43 -13.96
C GLU A 152 4.56 6.57 -14.72
N ALA A 153 3.52 6.11 -14.03
CA ALA A 153 2.50 5.31 -14.70
C ALA A 153 1.82 6.16 -15.79
N GLY A 154 1.74 7.48 -15.57
CA GLY A 154 1.08 8.41 -16.48
C GLY A 154 -0.35 7.96 -16.72
N ASP A 155 -0.75 7.88 -17.99
CA ASP A 155 -2.11 7.47 -18.38
C ASP A 155 -2.33 5.93 -18.35
N LEU A 156 -1.42 5.14 -17.76
CA LEU A 156 -1.56 3.68 -17.70
C LEU A 156 -2.68 3.20 -16.79
N LEU A 157 -3.00 3.97 -15.76
CA LEU A 157 -4.02 3.61 -14.80
C LEU A 157 -5.31 4.35 -15.17
N SER A 158 -6.36 3.63 -15.54
CA SER A 158 -7.65 4.24 -15.84
C SER A 158 -8.37 4.69 -14.58
N ALA A 159 -9.05 5.84 -14.62
CA ALA A 159 -9.89 6.28 -13.50
C ALA A 159 -11.11 5.37 -13.31
N PRO A 160 -11.58 5.17 -12.07
CA PRO A 160 -12.87 4.55 -11.82
C PRO A 160 -13.95 5.34 -12.57
N PRO A 161 -14.88 4.66 -13.26
CA PRO A 161 -15.95 5.34 -13.96
C PRO A 161 -16.88 6.05 -12.96
N GLU A 162 -17.20 7.32 -13.23
CA GLU A 162 -18.17 8.09 -12.46
C GLU A 162 -19.59 7.51 -12.65
N ASP A 163 -20.36 7.44 -11.58
CA ASP A 163 -21.77 7.00 -11.56
C ASP A 163 -22.05 5.62 -12.20
N ALA A 164 -21.03 4.75 -12.26
CA ALA A 164 -21.15 3.43 -12.87
C ALA A 164 -21.99 2.46 -12.04
N GLU A 165 -22.76 1.62 -12.73
CA GLU A 165 -23.45 0.51 -12.08
C GLU A 165 -22.45 -0.54 -11.54
N GLU A 166 -22.88 -1.39 -10.60
CA GLU A 166 -22.04 -2.40 -9.98
C GLU A 166 -21.35 -3.33 -11.00
N ARG A 167 -22.03 -3.64 -12.11
CA ARG A 167 -21.46 -4.46 -13.19
C ARG A 167 -20.31 -3.73 -13.91
N GLU A 168 -20.52 -2.47 -14.26
CA GLU A 168 -19.55 -1.64 -14.97
C GLU A 168 -18.32 -1.38 -14.09
N HIS A 169 -18.55 -1.08 -12.81
CA HIS A 169 -17.46 -0.95 -11.84
C HIS A 169 -16.64 -2.24 -11.70
N ARG A 170 -17.29 -3.42 -11.67
CA ARG A 170 -16.59 -4.71 -11.66
C ARG A 170 -15.79 -4.96 -12.95
N MET A 171 -16.32 -4.54 -14.10
CA MET A 171 -15.59 -4.62 -15.38
C MET A 171 -14.37 -3.69 -15.35
N TRP A 172 -14.52 -2.46 -14.88
CA TRP A 172 -13.40 -1.55 -14.69
C TRP A 172 -12.35 -2.13 -13.73
N GLN A 173 -12.76 -2.70 -12.59
CA GLN A 173 -11.84 -3.37 -11.67
C GLN A 173 -11.04 -4.51 -12.35
N ALA A 174 -11.64 -5.25 -13.28
CA ALA A 174 -10.90 -6.27 -14.03
C ALA A 174 -9.81 -5.63 -14.91
N THR A 175 -10.12 -4.51 -15.57
CA THR A 175 -9.14 -3.72 -16.34
C THR A 175 -8.06 -3.14 -15.43
N ALA A 176 -8.45 -2.50 -14.33
CA ALA A 176 -7.56 -1.89 -13.34
C ALA A 176 -6.52 -2.88 -12.78
N GLU A 177 -6.90 -4.14 -12.58
CA GLU A 177 -5.99 -5.19 -12.16
C GLU A 177 -4.96 -5.55 -13.25
N MET A 178 -5.38 -5.56 -14.52
CA MET A 178 -4.47 -5.77 -15.65
C MET A 178 -3.48 -4.60 -15.80
N GLU A 179 -3.94 -3.38 -15.61
CA GLU A 179 -3.12 -2.16 -15.65
C GLU A 179 -2.01 -2.18 -14.59
N GLN A 180 -2.32 -2.58 -13.35
CA GLN A 180 -1.31 -2.73 -12.29
C GLN A 180 -0.21 -3.73 -12.67
N LYS A 181 -0.60 -4.86 -13.27
CA LYS A 181 0.36 -5.86 -13.75
C LYS A 181 1.19 -5.32 -14.92
N LEU A 182 0.56 -4.56 -15.81
CA LEU A 182 1.24 -3.93 -16.95
C LEU A 182 2.23 -2.85 -16.49
N LEU A 183 1.88 -2.05 -15.49
CA LEU A 183 2.77 -1.06 -14.87
C LEU A 183 4.04 -1.73 -14.38
N LEU A 184 3.93 -2.76 -13.54
CA LEU A 184 5.08 -3.53 -13.05
C LEU A 184 5.95 -4.08 -14.19
N ARG A 185 5.30 -4.61 -15.24
CA ARG A 185 6.02 -5.13 -16.41
C ARG A 185 6.75 -4.04 -17.17
N ARG A 186 6.16 -2.84 -17.30
CA ARG A 186 6.81 -1.69 -17.94
C ARG A 186 8.00 -1.18 -17.11
N CYS A 187 7.84 -1.06 -15.79
CA CYS A 187 8.95 -0.75 -14.89
C CYS A 187 10.13 -1.69 -15.11
N TRP A 188 9.85 -2.99 -15.16
CA TRP A 188 10.88 -3.99 -15.40
C TRP A 188 11.51 -3.88 -16.80
N MET A 189 10.72 -3.67 -17.85
CA MET A 189 11.23 -3.50 -19.21
C MET A 189 12.10 -2.25 -19.36
N GLN A 190 11.73 -1.14 -18.71
CA GLN A 190 12.51 0.09 -18.71
C GLN A 190 13.85 -0.11 -17.99
N ALA A 191 13.83 -0.73 -16.81
CA ALA A 191 15.05 -1.09 -16.09
C ALA A 191 15.98 -2.02 -16.91
N LEU A 192 15.43 -2.86 -17.79
CA LEU A 192 16.25 -3.64 -18.74
C LEU A 192 16.86 -2.79 -19.87
N SER A 193 16.14 -1.76 -20.34
CA SER A 193 16.65 -0.88 -21.39
C SER A 193 17.75 0.07 -20.89
N THR A 194 17.65 0.58 -19.67
CA THR A 194 18.65 1.49 -19.07
C THR A 194 19.99 0.78 -18.78
N ARG A 195 20.00 -0.57 -18.71
CA ARG A 195 21.20 -1.38 -18.45
C ARG A 195 22.06 -1.70 -19.69
N ARG A 196 21.66 -1.25 -20.88
CA ARG A 196 22.42 -1.43 -22.14
C ARG A 196 23.20 -0.19 -22.49
#